data_AF-A0A662WHR0-F1
#
_entry.id   AF-A0A662WHR0-F1
#
_cell.length_a   1.000
_cell.length_b   1.000
_cell.length_c   1.000
_cell.angle_alpha   90.00
_cell.angle_beta   90.00
_cell.angle_gamma   90.00
#
_symmetry.space_group_name_H-M   'P 1'
#
loop_
_entity.id
_entity.type
_entity.pdbx_description
1 polymer ?
#
loop_
_entity_poly.entity_id
_entity_poly.type
_entity_poly.pdbx_seq_one_letter_code
_entity_poly.pdbx_strand_id
1 'polypeptide(L)'
;MMEVLPIAETTSKKRRRSIEPVDSTKILAMPLAMSPRAMASSPVRVVEKALEPASEVASEELLRRSLMGLSLQLKLKMVLVEAWASDMNSVVMERNLFAIAKELAILKEMGVYEEHTCVRFLELARTRMVQLLEQTERRETLQMEAEQMWTMARIQAQETLGSPPASPSAISEFPLLSGYDASSRDISVLWRAMSIARERGAQLWHENKPEQALPFLLAADSYMKRFTLKYQRLKIDHAMVDTMQRAPQSPKRRKTRVSFAQEPQVLGVADAEVDRSPICPTKPSKLESLLLRTSREFPTPPF
;
A
#
# COMPACT_ATOMS: atom_id res chain seq x y z
N MET A 1 61.53 -41.98 -21.12
CA MET A 1 60.58 -41.33 -22.05
C MET A 1 59.23 -41.31 -21.37
N MET A 2 58.80 -40.13 -20.91
CA MET A 2 57.49 -39.90 -20.30
C MET A 2 56.54 -39.42 -21.40
N GLU A 3 55.44 -40.14 -21.62
CA GLU A 3 54.31 -39.64 -22.39
C GLU A 3 53.26 -39.08 -21.42
N VAL A 4 52.96 -37.79 -21.61
CA VAL A 4 51.98 -37.01 -20.85
C VAL A 4 50.68 -37.02 -21.64
N LEU A 5 49.60 -37.51 -21.04
CA LEU A 5 48.23 -37.38 -21.57
C LEU A 5 47.63 -36.00 -21.20
N PRO A 6 46.81 -35.39 -22.07
CA PRO A 6 46.25 -34.08 -21.83
C PRO A 6 45.06 -34.10 -20.85
N ILE A 7 45.04 -33.11 -19.97
CA ILE A 7 43.99 -32.81 -19.00
C ILE A 7 42.82 -32.11 -19.73
N ALA A 8 41.63 -32.71 -19.69
CA ALA A 8 40.39 -32.04 -20.08
C ALA A 8 39.82 -31.29 -18.86
N GLU A 9 39.83 -29.96 -18.94
CA GLU A 9 39.20 -29.07 -17.96
C GLU A 9 37.68 -29.10 -18.08
N THR A 10 36.98 -29.55 -17.04
CA THR A 10 35.53 -29.36 -16.89
C THR A 10 35.27 -28.18 -15.95
N THR A 11 35.10 -26.98 -16.50
CA THR A 11 34.70 -25.80 -15.73
C THR A 11 33.18 -25.76 -15.54
N SER A 12 32.68 -26.51 -14.55
CA SER A 12 31.29 -26.38 -14.09
C SER A 12 31.15 -25.16 -13.17
N LYS A 13 30.92 -23.98 -13.76
CA LYS A 13 30.56 -22.76 -13.02
C LYS A 13 29.11 -22.86 -12.54
N LYS A 14 28.90 -23.33 -11.31
CA LYS A 14 27.65 -23.11 -10.54
C LYS A 14 27.48 -21.59 -10.34
N ARG A 15 26.69 -20.96 -11.21
CA ARG A 15 26.34 -19.53 -11.12
C ARG A 15 25.28 -19.36 -10.02
N ARG A 16 25.75 -19.04 -8.81
CA ARG A 16 24.96 -18.64 -7.65
C ARG A 16 24.13 -17.39 -8.03
N ARG A 17 22.82 -17.54 -8.21
CA ARG A 17 21.91 -16.40 -8.40
C ARG A 17 21.77 -15.67 -7.06
N SER A 18 22.47 -14.55 -6.94
CA SER A 18 22.21 -13.54 -5.91
C SER A 18 20.89 -12.85 -6.28
N ILE A 19 19.85 -13.08 -5.48
CA ILE A 19 18.62 -12.26 -5.51
C ILE A 19 18.87 -11.13 -4.51
N GLU A 20 19.49 -10.05 -4.97
CA GLU A 20 19.41 -8.78 -4.25
C GLU A 20 18.02 -8.18 -4.48
N PRO A 21 17.30 -7.78 -3.42
CA PRO A 21 16.09 -6.99 -3.60
C PRO A 21 16.52 -5.59 -4.05
N VAL A 22 16.18 -5.23 -5.29
CA VAL A 22 16.29 -3.86 -5.78
C VAL A 22 15.49 -2.95 -4.85
N ASP A 23 16.17 -1.97 -4.25
CA ASP A 23 15.58 -0.90 -3.44
C ASP A 23 14.43 -0.21 -4.20
N SER A 24 13.20 -0.59 -3.86
CA SER A 24 11.98 -0.08 -4.50
C SER A 24 11.72 1.41 -4.24
N THR A 25 12.54 2.05 -3.41
CA THR A 25 12.51 3.48 -3.10
C THR A 25 12.99 4.36 -4.24
N LYS A 26 13.80 3.86 -5.18
CA LYS A 26 14.34 4.68 -6.28
C LYS A 26 13.38 4.87 -7.46
N ILE A 27 12.31 4.08 -7.56
CA ILE A 27 11.28 4.22 -8.61
C ILE A 27 10.17 5.20 -8.20
N LEU A 28 10.17 5.67 -6.94
CA LEU A 28 9.08 6.46 -6.33
C LEU A 28 9.26 7.98 -6.38
N ALA A 29 10.26 8.52 -7.08
CA ALA A 29 10.35 9.96 -7.29
C ALA A 29 9.44 10.37 -8.46
N MET A 30 8.22 10.82 -8.16
CA MET A 30 7.42 11.60 -9.12
C MET A 30 7.44 13.09 -8.73
N PRO A 31 7.68 14.00 -9.70
CA PRO A 31 7.54 15.43 -9.49
C PRO A 31 6.06 15.84 -9.42
N LEU A 32 5.70 16.57 -8.37
CA LEU A 32 4.44 17.30 -8.28
C LEU A 32 4.49 18.51 -9.23
N ALA A 33 4.15 18.32 -10.50
CA ALA A 33 4.02 19.41 -11.45
C ALA A 33 2.73 19.26 -12.25
N MET A 34 1.59 19.53 -11.60
CA MET A 34 0.32 19.79 -12.26
C MET A 34 -0.39 20.92 -11.51
N SER A 35 0.04 22.16 -11.77
CA SER A 35 -0.72 23.37 -11.43
C SER A 35 -0.69 24.32 -12.63
N PRO A 36 -1.83 24.63 -13.26
CA PRO A 36 -1.85 25.59 -14.35
C PRO A 36 -1.88 27.02 -13.81
N ARG A 37 -0.78 27.75 -14.11
CA ARG A 37 -0.73 29.16 -14.55
C ARG A 37 -1.48 30.22 -13.72
N ALA A 38 -0.72 31.06 -13.02
CA ALA A 38 -0.97 32.51 -12.97
C ALA A 38 0.34 33.26 -12.65
N MET A 39 0.80 34.06 -13.61
CA MET A 39 1.88 35.04 -13.44
C MET A 39 1.30 36.36 -12.92
N ALA A 40 2.09 37.03 -12.07
CA ALA A 40 2.13 38.46 -11.78
C ALA A 40 0.95 39.12 -11.02
N SER A 41 1.20 39.56 -9.79
CA SER A 41 1.37 41.00 -9.45
C SER A 41 1.72 41.19 -7.96
N SER A 42 2.45 42.29 -7.70
CA SER A 42 3.08 42.72 -6.44
C SER A 42 2.09 43.07 -5.31
N PRO A 43 2.56 43.24 -4.05
CA PRO A 43 1.69 43.37 -2.89
C PRO A 43 1.28 44.83 -2.63
N VAL A 44 -0.01 45.06 -2.40
CA VAL A 44 -0.51 46.27 -1.72
C VAL A 44 -1.31 45.85 -0.49
N ARG A 45 -1.01 46.54 0.61
CA ARG A 45 -1.44 46.27 1.99
C ARG A 45 -2.95 46.38 2.22
N VAL A 46 -3.42 45.45 3.06
CA VAL A 46 -4.34 45.60 4.21
C VAL A 46 -5.58 46.49 4.01
N VAL A 47 -6.76 45.85 3.95
CA VAL A 47 -7.94 46.26 4.73
C VAL A 47 -8.66 45.01 5.22
N GLU A 48 -8.85 44.94 6.54
CA GLU A 48 -9.65 43.95 7.24
C GLU A 48 -11.09 43.95 6.73
N LYS A 49 -11.58 42.78 6.29
CA LYS A 49 -13.02 42.54 6.19
C LYS A 49 -13.31 41.09 6.54
N ALA A 50 -14.12 40.92 7.59
CA ALA A 50 -14.62 39.65 8.08
C ALA A 50 -15.19 38.79 6.93
N LEU A 51 -14.61 37.60 6.74
CA LEU A 51 -15.10 36.61 5.78
C LEU A 51 -14.68 35.19 6.21
N GLU A 52 -15.15 34.72 7.38
CA GLU A 52 -15.06 33.29 7.72
C GLU A 52 -16.39 32.62 7.38
N PRO A 53 -16.49 32.06 6.16
CA PRO A 53 -16.69 30.60 6.02
C PRO A 53 -15.84 29.95 4.90
N ALA A 54 -15.03 30.72 4.16
CA ALA A 54 -14.29 30.20 3.00
C ALA A 54 -13.10 29.27 3.38
N SER A 55 -12.56 29.39 4.59
CA SER A 55 -11.38 28.64 5.03
C SER A 55 -11.68 27.16 5.32
N GLU A 56 -12.86 26.81 5.84
CA GLU A 56 -13.17 25.43 6.23
C GLU A 56 -13.54 24.57 5.01
N VAL A 57 -14.33 25.13 4.09
CA VAL A 57 -14.70 24.47 2.83
C VAL A 57 -13.46 24.19 1.97
N ALA A 58 -12.51 25.14 1.92
CA ALA A 58 -11.24 24.93 1.21
C ALA A 58 -10.37 23.82 1.84
N SER A 59 -10.39 23.70 3.17
CA SER A 59 -9.63 22.67 3.90
C SER A 59 -10.24 21.28 3.71
N GLU A 60 -11.56 21.17 3.66
CA GLU A 60 -12.28 19.92 3.44
C GLU A 60 -12.10 19.40 2.01
N GLU A 61 -12.17 20.30 1.02
CA GLU A 61 -11.89 19.96 -0.39
C GLU A 61 -10.43 19.53 -0.60
N LEU A 62 -9.47 20.15 0.11
CA LEU A 62 -8.07 19.71 0.12
C LEU A 62 -7.92 18.30 0.70
N LEU A 63 -8.59 18.01 1.82
CA LEU A 63 -8.59 16.69 2.42
C LEU A 63 -9.20 15.65 1.48
N ARG A 64 -10.32 15.97 0.83
CA ARG A 64 -10.99 15.13 -0.17
C ARG A 64 -10.04 14.77 -1.30
N ARG A 65 -9.40 15.76 -1.92
CA ARG A 65 -8.41 15.54 -3.00
C ARG A 65 -7.21 14.73 -2.53
N SER A 66 -6.74 14.96 -1.31
CA SER A 66 -5.63 14.21 -0.71
C SER A 66 -5.99 12.73 -0.52
N LEU A 67 -7.18 12.43 0.02
CA LEU A 67 -7.66 11.06 0.20
C LEU A 67 -7.88 10.35 -1.14
N MET A 68 -8.46 11.04 -2.12
CA MET A 68 -8.64 10.51 -3.47
C MET A 68 -7.30 10.15 -4.12
N GLY A 69 -6.30 11.03 -4.03
CA GLY A 69 -4.95 10.78 -4.54
C GLY A 69 -4.28 9.62 -3.81
N LEU A 70 -4.38 9.56 -2.48
CA LEU A 70 -3.83 8.49 -1.66
C LEU A 70 -4.47 7.14 -1.98
N SER A 71 -5.79 7.08 -2.18
CA SER A 71 -6.49 5.85 -2.56
C SER A 71 -5.97 5.30 -3.89
N LEU A 72 -5.86 6.15 -4.93
CA LEU A 72 -5.29 5.74 -6.22
C LEU A 72 -3.83 5.28 -6.09
N GLN A 73 -3.02 5.99 -5.31
CA GLN A 73 -1.63 5.59 -5.05
C GLN A 73 -1.52 4.22 -4.39
N LEU A 74 -2.36 3.93 -3.39
CA LEU A 74 -2.37 2.63 -2.72
C LEU A 74 -2.87 1.51 -3.64
N LYS A 75 -3.87 1.78 -4.49
CA LYS A 75 -4.35 0.85 -5.51
C LYS A 75 -3.25 0.51 -6.52
N LEU A 76 -2.53 1.52 -7.02
CA LEU A 76 -1.39 1.29 -7.92
C LEU A 76 -0.27 0.51 -7.23
N LYS A 77 0.09 0.90 -6.01
CA LYS A 77 1.11 0.20 -5.21
C LYS A 77 0.72 -1.26 -4.99
N MET A 78 -0.55 -1.55 -4.71
CA MET A 78 -1.05 -2.91 -4.55
C MET A 78 -0.92 -3.72 -5.83
N VAL A 79 -1.34 -3.14 -6.95
CA VAL A 79 -1.20 -3.74 -8.29
C VAL A 79 0.24 -4.20 -8.54
N LEU A 80 1.21 -3.34 -8.25
CA LEU A 80 2.63 -3.66 -8.46
C LEU A 80 3.14 -4.69 -7.46
N VAL A 81 2.78 -4.59 -6.17
CA VAL A 81 3.20 -5.54 -5.13
C VAL A 81 2.66 -6.95 -5.41
N GLU A 82 1.40 -7.06 -5.85
CA GLU A 82 0.82 -8.35 -6.22
C GLU A 82 1.50 -8.94 -7.45
N ALA A 83 1.85 -8.12 -8.44
CA ALA A 83 2.61 -8.55 -9.61
C ALA A 83 3.96 -9.18 -9.20
N TRP A 84 4.72 -8.51 -8.32
CA TRP A 84 5.97 -9.06 -7.77
C TRP A 84 5.73 -10.33 -6.92
N ALA A 85 4.68 -10.36 -6.11
CA ALA A 85 4.35 -11.51 -5.27
C ALA A 85 3.94 -12.75 -6.07
N SER A 86 3.38 -12.55 -7.28
CA SER A 86 3.03 -13.62 -8.21
C SER A 86 4.11 -13.93 -9.25
N ASP A 87 5.33 -13.44 -9.05
CA ASP A 87 6.43 -13.61 -10.00
C ASP A 87 6.06 -13.16 -11.44
N MET A 88 5.37 -12.00 -11.52
CA MET A 88 4.87 -11.39 -12.76
C MET A 88 3.96 -12.28 -13.60
N ASN A 89 3.23 -13.19 -12.97
CA ASN A 89 2.20 -13.98 -13.65
C ASN A 89 1.10 -13.06 -14.22
N SER A 90 1.01 -13.00 -15.56
CA SER A 90 0.08 -12.12 -16.29
C SER A 90 -1.38 -12.33 -15.89
N VAL A 91 -1.82 -13.58 -15.69
CA VAL A 91 -3.19 -13.92 -15.26
C VAL A 91 -3.51 -13.35 -13.87
N VAL A 92 -2.56 -13.46 -12.93
CA VAL A 92 -2.74 -12.90 -11.58
C VAL A 92 -2.76 -11.38 -11.61
N MET A 93 -1.88 -10.78 -12.41
CA MET A 93 -1.82 -9.33 -12.62
C MET A 93 -3.15 -8.80 -13.18
N GLU A 94 -3.64 -9.41 -14.26
CA GLU A 94 -4.88 -8.99 -14.92
C GLU A 94 -6.10 -9.15 -14.00
N ARG A 95 -6.20 -10.29 -13.30
CA ARG A 95 -7.25 -10.51 -12.30
C ARG A 95 -7.21 -9.45 -11.19
N ASN A 96 -6.02 -9.09 -10.71
CA ASN A 96 -5.86 -8.08 -9.67
C ASN A 96 -6.21 -6.68 -10.19
N LEU A 97 -5.81 -6.33 -11.41
CA LEU A 97 -6.19 -5.06 -12.03
C LEU A 97 -7.71 -4.97 -12.23
N PHE A 98 -8.36 -6.05 -12.65
CA PHE A 98 -9.80 -6.12 -12.78
C PHE A 98 -10.52 -5.98 -11.43
N ALA A 99 -9.98 -6.55 -10.36
CA ALA A 99 -10.51 -6.34 -9.01
C ALA A 99 -10.48 -4.85 -8.61
N ILE A 100 -9.38 -4.14 -8.94
CA ILE A 100 -9.29 -2.69 -8.74
C ILE A 100 -10.30 -1.93 -9.63
N ALA A 101 -10.49 -2.35 -10.89
CA ALA A 101 -11.47 -1.74 -11.78
C ALA A 101 -12.90 -1.80 -11.19
N LYS A 102 -13.28 -2.92 -10.57
CA LYS A 102 -14.57 -3.07 -9.89
C LYS A 102 -14.71 -2.14 -8.68
N GLU A 103 -13.66 -2.02 -7.87
CA GLU A 103 -13.65 -1.07 -6.75
C GLU A 103 -13.79 0.38 -7.24
N LEU A 104 -13.10 0.75 -8.31
CA LEU A 104 -13.22 2.07 -8.93
C LEU A 104 -14.62 2.32 -9.51
N ALA A 105 -15.25 1.31 -10.10
CA ALA A 105 -16.62 1.40 -10.58
C ALA A 105 -17.60 1.65 -9.42
N ILE A 106 -17.46 0.93 -8.30
CA ILE A 106 -18.27 1.17 -7.09
C ILE A 106 -18.07 2.60 -6.57
N LEU A 107 -16.82 3.06 -6.47
CA LEU A 107 -16.51 4.42 -6.01
C LEU A 107 -17.05 5.49 -6.97
N LYS A 108 -17.04 5.24 -8.29
CA LYS A 108 -17.69 6.11 -9.28
C LYS A 108 -19.19 6.18 -9.06
N GLU A 109 -19.86 5.05 -8.83
CA GLU A 109 -21.32 5.04 -8.57
C GLU A 109 -21.67 5.77 -7.26
N MET A 110 -20.72 5.84 -6.32
CA MET A 110 -20.84 6.63 -5.09
C MET A 110 -20.48 8.12 -5.27
N GLY A 111 -20.18 8.57 -6.49
CA GLY A 111 -19.83 9.96 -6.79
C GLY A 111 -18.45 10.39 -6.27
N VAL A 112 -17.57 9.42 -5.98
CA VAL A 112 -16.20 9.70 -5.53
C VAL A 112 -15.31 10.10 -6.69
N TYR A 113 -15.36 9.33 -7.78
CA TYR A 113 -14.52 9.52 -8.96
C TYR A 113 -15.36 9.74 -10.22
N GLU A 114 -14.82 10.55 -11.12
CA GLU A 114 -15.32 10.67 -12.49
C GLU A 114 -14.85 9.48 -13.35
N GLU A 115 -15.65 9.10 -14.33
CA GLU A 115 -15.36 7.98 -15.25
C GLU A 115 -13.98 8.13 -15.93
N HIS A 116 -13.67 9.32 -16.44
CA HIS A 116 -12.39 9.59 -17.08
C HIS A 116 -11.19 9.40 -16.13
N THR A 117 -11.37 9.63 -14.82
CA THR A 117 -10.32 9.43 -13.82
C THR A 117 -10.07 7.94 -13.61
N CYS A 118 -11.13 7.13 -13.55
CA CYS A 118 -11.05 5.68 -13.41
C CYS A 118 -10.36 5.04 -14.62
N VAL A 119 -10.77 5.39 -15.84
CA VAL A 119 -10.17 4.85 -17.08
C VAL A 119 -8.69 5.24 -17.18
N ARG A 120 -8.35 6.52 -16.99
CA ARG A 120 -6.94 6.97 -17.02
C ARG A 120 -6.07 6.26 -15.98
N PHE A 121 -6.63 5.97 -14.80
CA PHE A 121 -5.93 5.19 -13.80
C PHE A 121 -5.66 3.76 -14.28
N LEU A 122 -6.66 3.10 -14.88
CA LEU A 122 -6.51 1.73 -15.41
C LEU A 122 -5.49 1.68 -16.54
N GLU A 123 -5.49 2.66 -17.43
CA GLU A 123 -4.46 2.81 -18.47
C GLU A 123 -3.06 2.93 -17.86
N LEU A 124 -2.88 3.85 -16.90
CA LEU A 124 -1.61 4.04 -16.21
C LEU A 124 -1.14 2.74 -15.55
N ALA A 125 -2.02 2.08 -14.79
CA ALA A 125 -1.70 0.84 -14.10
C ALA A 125 -1.34 -0.29 -15.08
N ARG A 126 -2.09 -0.41 -16.18
CA ARG A 126 -1.81 -1.36 -17.26
C ARG A 126 -0.46 -1.08 -17.91
N THR A 127 -0.14 0.16 -18.26
CA THR A 127 1.16 0.53 -18.82
C THR A 127 2.30 0.14 -17.88
N ARG A 128 2.16 0.37 -16.57
CA ARG A 128 3.16 -0.05 -15.59
C ARG A 128 3.30 -1.58 -15.50
N MET A 129 2.19 -2.30 -15.58
CA MET A 129 2.22 -3.76 -15.61
C MET A 129 2.90 -4.31 -16.87
N VAL A 130 2.63 -3.74 -18.04
CA VAL A 130 3.30 -4.11 -19.30
C VAL A 130 4.80 -3.87 -19.19
N GLN A 131 5.22 -2.71 -18.66
CA GLN A 131 6.64 -2.43 -18.39
C GLN A 131 7.30 -3.45 -17.45
N LEU A 132 6.56 -4.03 -16.51
CA LEU A 132 7.07 -5.11 -15.65
C LEU A 132 7.18 -6.44 -16.43
N LEU A 133 6.20 -6.76 -17.26
CA LEU A 133 6.22 -7.97 -18.09
C LEU A 133 7.36 -7.95 -19.11
N GLU A 134 7.70 -6.78 -19.66
CA GLU A 134 8.85 -6.59 -20.55
C GLU A 134 10.20 -6.95 -19.89
N GLN A 135 10.28 -6.89 -18.56
CA GLN A 135 11.48 -7.30 -17.80
C GLN A 135 11.57 -8.82 -17.64
N THR A 136 10.52 -9.56 -18.01
CA THR A 136 10.47 -11.02 -17.89
C THR A 136 10.82 -11.69 -19.21
N GLU A 137 11.48 -12.85 -19.13
CA GLU A 137 11.84 -13.62 -20.33
C GLU A 137 10.63 -14.34 -20.98
N ARG A 138 9.47 -14.34 -20.31
CA ARG A 138 8.30 -15.17 -20.66
C ARG A 138 7.47 -14.62 -21.83
N ARG A 139 7.72 -13.37 -22.26
CA ARG A 139 6.97 -12.67 -23.33
C ARG A 139 5.44 -12.77 -23.16
N GLU A 140 4.97 -12.76 -21.91
CA GLU A 140 3.55 -12.72 -21.60
C GLU A 140 3.01 -11.31 -21.83
N THR A 141 1.73 -11.20 -22.21
CA THR A 141 1.03 -9.93 -22.38
C THR A 141 -0.28 -9.94 -21.61
N LEU A 142 -0.73 -8.76 -21.20
CA LEU A 142 -2.08 -8.59 -20.69
C LEU A 142 -3.08 -8.67 -21.84
N GLN A 143 -4.16 -9.42 -21.66
CA GLN A 143 -5.15 -9.69 -22.70
C GLN A 143 -6.17 -8.56 -22.80
N MET A 144 -6.65 -8.07 -21.67
CA MET A 144 -7.66 -7.01 -21.64
C MET A 144 -7.06 -5.60 -21.72
N GLU A 145 -7.65 -4.77 -22.57
CA GLU A 145 -7.39 -3.32 -22.59
C GLU A 145 -8.14 -2.60 -21.45
N ALA A 146 -7.68 -1.41 -21.07
CA ALA A 146 -8.23 -0.65 -19.95
C ALA A 146 -9.72 -0.32 -20.13
N GLU A 147 -10.13 0.07 -21.34
CA GLU A 147 -11.53 0.40 -21.68
C GLU A 147 -12.46 -0.83 -21.61
N GLN A 148 -11.98 -1.96 -22.10
CA GLN A 148 -12.71 -3.24 -22.02
C GLN A 148 -12.89 -3.65 -20.56
N MET A 149 -11.82 -3.52 -19.77
CA MET A 149 -11.82 -3.80 -18.34
C MET A 149 -12.80 -2.91 -17.58
N TRP A 150 -12.78 -1.61 -17.88
CA TRP A 150 -13.71 -0.64 -17.30
C TRP A 150 -15.17 -0.98 -17.62
N THR A 151 -15.47 -1.28 -18.88
CA THR A 151 -16.83 -1.62 -19.31
C THR A 151 -17.36 -2.83 -18.55
N MET A 152 -16.58 -3.90 -18.46
CA MET A 152 -16.97 -5.11 -17.72
C MET A 152 -17.10 -4.85 -16.22
N ALA A 153 -16.18 -4.09 -15.63
CA ALA A 153 -16.20 -3.77 -14.22
C ALA A 153 -17.44 -2.93 -13.84
N ARG A 154 -17.82 -1.98 -14.70
CA ARG A 154 -18.99 -1.12 -14.52
C ARG A 154 -20.28 -1.93 -14.53
N ILE A 155 -20.44 -2.85 -15.49
CA ILE A 155 -21.60 -3.74 -15.56
C ILE A 155 -21.72 -4.57 -14.27
N GLN A 156 -20.63 -5.21 -13.83
CA GLN A 156 -20.64 -6.04 -12.61
C GLN A 156 -20.88 -5.23 -11.33
N ALA A 157 -20.37 -4.00 -11.26
CA ALA A 157 -20.62 -3.12 -10.11
C ALA A 157 -22.09 -2.70 -10.02
N GLN A 158 -22.74 -2.41 -11.16
CA GLN A 158 -24.16 -2.07 -11.22
C GLN A 158 -25.07 -3.24 -10.80
N GLU A 159 -24.74 -4.47 -11.22
CA GLU A 159 -25.45 -5.68 -10.78
C GLU A 159 -25.33 -5.91 -9.26
N THR A 160 -24.15 -5.61 -8.70
CA THR A 160 -23.87 -5.76 -7.26
C THR A 160 -24.62 -4.70 -6.43
N LEU A 161 -24.73 -3.47 -6.92
CA LEU A 161 -25.45 -2.38 -6.23
C LEU A 161 -26.97 -2.45 -6.42
N GLY A 162 -27.45 -3.02 -7.52
CA GLY A 162 -28.88 -3.15 -7.83
C GLY A 162 -29.58 -4.34 -7.17
N SER A 163 -28.82 -5.27 -6.59
CA SER A 163 -29.38 -6.45 -5.91
C SER A 163 -29.71 -6.12 -4.44
N PRO A 164 -30.95 -6.34 -3.97
CA PRO A 164 -31.28 -6.16 -2.55
C PRO A 164 -30.45 -7.12 -1.69
N PRO A 165 -30.05 -6.72 -0.46
CA PRO A 165 -29.22 -7.57 0.40
C PRO A 165 -29.95 -8.89 0.66
N ALA A 166 -29.31 -9.99 0.29
CA ALA A 166 -29.92 -11.33 0.34
C ALA A 166 -30.25 -11.83 1.76
N SER A 167 -29.88 -11.10 2.82
CA SER A 167 -30.32 -11.34 4.20
C SER A 167 -29.98 -10.16 5.12
N PRO A 168 -30.88 -9.75 6.03
CA PRO A 168 -30.61 -8.73 7.06
C PRO A 168 -29.69 -9.23 8.20
N SER A 169 -29.26 -10.49 8.17
CA SER A 169 -28.44 -11.13 9.21
C SER A 169 -26.94 -11.14 8.95
N ALA A 170 -26.49 -10.70 7.76
CA ALA A 170 -25.07 -10.52 7.46
C ALA A 170 -24.61 -9.14 7.90
N ILE A 171 -24.67 -8.86 9.21
CA ILE A 171 -23.98 -7.73 9.80
C ILE A 171 -22.49 -8.09 9.77
N SER A 172 -21.84 -7.79 8.65
CA SER A 172 -20.38 -7.74 8.59
C SER A 172 -19.91 -6.78 9.67
N GLU A 173 -19.01 -7.21 10.57
CA GLU A 173 -18.48 -6.41 11.68
C GLU A 173 -17.82 -5.10 11.23
N PHE A 174 -17.53 -4.99 9.93
CA PHE A 174 -17.28 -3.72 9.25
C PHE A 174 -18.47 -3.39 8.36
N PRO A 175 -19.08 -2.20 8.47
CA PRO A 175 -20.01 -1.68 7.46
C PRO A 175 -19.21 -1.31 6.21
N LEU A 176 -18.61 -2.30 5.55
CA LEU A 176 -17.90 -2.10 4.30
C LEU A 176 -18.93 -1.78 3.22
N LEU A 177 -18.49 -0.94 2.30
CA LEU A 177 -19.17 -0.62 1.07
C LEU A 177 -19.57 -1.92 0.37
N SER A 178 -20.86 -2.05 0.01
CA SER A 178 -21.35 -3.18 -0.80
C SER A 178 -20.44 -3.38 -2.01
N GLY A 179 -19.98 -4.62 -2.22
CA GLY A 179 -19.04 -4.98 -3.28
C GLY A 179 -17.56 -5.08 -2.87
N TYR A 180 -17.20 -4.81 -1.61
CA TYR A 180 -15.84 -5.04 -1.07
C TYR A 180 -15.66 -6.39 -0.35
N ASP A 181 -16.64 -7.29 -0.38
CA ASP A 181 -16.62 -8.57 0.33
C ASP A 181 -15.44 -9.47 -0.08
N ALA A 182 -15.07 -9.45 -1.37
CA ALA A 182 -13.90 -10.18 -1.84
C ALA A 182 -12.60 -9.63 -1.23
N SER A 183 -12.48 -8.30 -1.17
CA SER A 183 -11.32 -7.62 -0.58
C SER A 183 -11.22 -7.87 0.93
N SER A 184 -12.35 -7.90 1.64
CA SER A 184 -12.39 -8.25 3.07
C SER A 184 -11.91 -9.69 3.30
N ARG A 185 -12.47 -10.65 2.55
CA ARG A 185 -12.05 -12.07 2.64
C ARG A 185 -10.58 -12.26 2.33
N ASP A 186 -10.06 -11.60 1.30
CA ASP A 186 -8.63 -11.63 0.95
C ASP A 186 -7.74 -11.15 2.10
N ILE A 187 -8.13 -10.06 2.77
CA ILE A 187 -7.41 -9.51 3.93
C ILE A 187 -7.38 -10.53 5.07
N SER A 188 -8.52 -11.15 5.38
CA SER A 188 -8.62 -12.16 6.44
C SER A 188 -7.78 -13.41 6.13
N VAL A 189 -7.74 -13.83 4.86
CA VAL A 189 -6.87 -14.95 4.41
C VAL A 189 -5.39 -14.58 4.57
N LEU A 190 -4.99 -13.38 4.17
CA LEU A 190 -3.60 -12.91 4.33
C LEU A 190 -3.20 -12.83 5.79
N TRP A 191 -4.08 -12.35 6.66
CA TRP A 191 -3.85 -12.31 8.11
C TRP A 191 -3.63 -13.70 8.70
N ARG A 192 -4.49 -14.67 8.34
CA ARG A 192 -4.34 -16.06 8.77
C ARG A 192 -3.04 -16.67 8.26
N ALA A 193 -2.73 -16.51 6.97
CA ALA A 193 -1.49 -17.03 6.38
C ALA A 193 -0.24 -16.42 7.01
N MET A 194 -0.27 -15.12 7.31
CA MET A 194 0.80 -14.42 8.04
C MET A 194 1.00 -15.00 9.43
N SER A 195 -0.10 -15.18 10.18
CA SER A 195 -0.05 -15.68 11.56
C SER A 195 0.54 -17.09 11.62
N ILE A 196 0.07 -18.00 10.76
CA ILE A 196 0.58 -19.37 10.65
C ILE A 196 2.06 -19.38 10.27
N ALA A 197 2.46 -18.61 9.25
CA ALA A 197 3.85 -18.54 8.82
C ALA A 197 4.76 -17.96 9.91
N ARG A 198 4.30 -16.92 10.62
CA ARG A 198 5.02 -16.32 11.74
C ARG A 198 5.21 -17.32 12.88
N GLU A 199 4.14 -17.98 13.32
CA GLU A 199 4.18 -18.95 14.41
C GLU A 199 5.09 -20.12 14.07
N ARG A 200 4.99 -20.66 12.85
CA ARG A 200 5.85 -21.75 12.41
C ARG A 200 7.31 -21.32 12.32
N GLY A 201 7.58 -20.13 11.79
CA GLY A 201 8.92 -19.55 11.74
C GLY A 201 9.52 -19.33 13.13
N ALA A 202 8.72 -18.84 14.08
CA ALA A 202 9.14 -18.66 15.47
C ALA A 202 9.44 -20.00 16.16
N GLN A 203 8.58 -21.01 15.97
CA GLN A 203 8.83 -22.37 16.51
C GLN A 203 10.17 -22.93 16.02
N LEU A 204 10.41 -22.92 14.69
CA LEU A 204 11.65 -23.43 14.11
C LEU A 204 12.88 -22.63 14.56
N TRP A 205 12.71 -21.33 14.80
CA TRP A 205 13.75 -20.49 15.39
C TRP A 205 14.11 -20.95 16.80
N HIS A 206 13.13 -21.15 17.67
CA HIS A 206 13.33 -21.61 19.04
C HIS A 206 13.86 -23.06 19.12
N GLU A 207 13.61 -23.88 18.10
CA GLU A 207 14.22 -25.21 17.94
C GLU A 207 15.66 -25.18 17.40
N ASN A 208 16.30 -24.00 17.27
CA ASN A 208 17.63 -23.80 16.69
C ASN A 208 17.75 -24.29 15.23
N LYS A 209 16.69 -24.15 14.42
CA LYS A 209 16.66 -24.49 12.98
C LYS A 209 16.49 -23.23 12.11
N PRO A 210 17.45 -22.28 12.12
CA PRO A 210 17.30 -20.98 11.46
C PRO A 210 17.15 -21.08 9.93
N GLU A 211 17.84 -22.03 9.29
CA GLU A 211 17.73 -22.30 7.85
C GLU A 211 16.30 -22.74 7.44
N GLN A 212 15.62 -23.49 8.32
CA GLN A 212 14.25 -23.93 8.08
C GLN A 212 13.23 -22.85 8.46
N ALA A 213 13.54 -22.00 9.45
CA ALA A 213 12.70 -20.88 9.85
C ALA A 213 12.64 -19.78 8.78
N LEU A 214 13.75 -19.56 8.06
CA LEU A 214 13.92 -18.43 7.14
C LEU A 214 12.81 -18.33 6.07
N PRO A 215 12.42 -19.40 5.33
CA PRO A 215 11.33 -19.33 4.35
C PRO A 215 9.99 -18.90 4.96
N PHE A 216 9.66 -19.38 6.16
CA PHE A 216 8.42 -19.02 6.85
C PHE A 216 8.41 -17.56 7.29
N LEU A 217 9.53 -17.06 7.82
CA LEU A 217 9.67 -15.67 8.23
C LEU A 217 9.60 -14.72 7.02
N LEU A 218 10.18 -15.11 5.87
CA LEU A 218 10.08 -14.33 4.62
C LEU A 218 8.64 -14.32 4.09
N ALA A 219 7.94 -15.46 4.15
CA ALA A 219 6.54 -15.55 3.79
C ALA A 219 5.67 -14.67 4.71
N ALA A 220 5.91 -14.71 6.02
CA ALA A 220 5.20 -13.87 7.00
C ALA A 220 5.40 -12.36 6.71
N ASP A 221 6.63 -11.91 6.43
CA ASP A 221 6.90 -10.52 6.03
C ASP A 221 6.21 -10.13 4.71
N SER A 222 6.17 -11.05 3.74
CA SER A 222 5.45 -10.85 2.47
C SER A 222 3.94 -10.72 2.69
N TYR A 223 3.33 -11.62 3.47
CA TYR A 223 1.91 -11.54 3.81
C TYR A 223 1.59 -10.28 4.62
N MET A 224 2.45 -9.89 5.57
CA MET A 224 2.26 -8.66 6.36
C MET A 224 2.23 -7.40 5.49
N LYS A 225 3.15 -7.30 4.51
CA LYS A 225 3.17 -6.18 3.56
C LYS A 225 1.88 -6.10 2.72
N ARG A 226 1.43 -7.25 2.20
CA ARG A 226 0.20 -7.35 1.40
C ARG A 226 -1.04 -7.03 2.25
N PHE A 227 -1.11 -7.58 3.46
CA PHE A 227 -2.16 -7.32 4.45
C PHE A 227 -2.24 -5.82 4.76
N THR A 228 -1.14 -5.21 5.17
CA THR A 228 -1.08 -3.79 5.56
C THR A 228 -1.57 -2.90 4.42
N LEU A 229 -1.11 -3.19 3.20
CA LEU A 229 -1.48 -2.39 2.03
C LEU A 229 -2.96 -2.53 1.66
N LYS A 230 -3.49 -3.76 1.62
CA LYS A 230 -4.92 -4.00 1.33
C LYS A 230 -5.83 -3.42 2.43
N TYR A 231 -5.44 -3.57 3.68
CA TYR A 231 -6.18 -3.03 4.83
C TYR A 231 -6.18 -1.50 4.85
N GLN A 232 -5.02 -0.86 4.65
CA GLN A 232 -4.94 0.60 4.55
C GLN A 232 -5.77 1.15 3.39
N ARG A 233 -5.70 0.51 2.21
CA ARG A 233 -6.53 0.89 1.05
C ARG A 233 -8.01 0.86 1.43
N LEU A 234 -8.49 -0.24 2.00
CA LEU A 234 -9.89 -0.41 2.36
C LEU A 234 -10.35 0.66 3.38
N LYS A 235 -9.51 0.95 4.39
CA LYS A 235 -9.81 2.01 5.36
C LYS A 235 -9.88 3.41 4.74
N ILE A 236 -9.01 3.69 3.76
CA ILE A 236 -9.01 4.98 3.08
C ILE A 236 -10.23 5.10 2.16
N ASP A 237 -10.62 4.04 1.47
CA ASP A 237 -11.85 4.03 0.66
C ASP A 237 -13.09 4.25 1.54
N HIS A 238 -13.17 3.57 2.68
CA HIS A 238 -14.24 3.78 3.65
C HIS A 238 -14.26 5.22 4.18
N ALA A 239 -13.10 5.74 4.63
CA ALA A 239 -13.00 7.11 5.12
C ALA A 239 -13.37 8.14 4.05
N MET A 240 -13.00 7.88 2.78
CA MET A 240 -13.35 8.72 1.66
C MET A 240 -14.87 8.75 1.44
N VAL A 241 -15.53 7.60 1.45
CA VAL A 241 -17.00 7.57 1.33
C VAL A 241 -17.68 8.23 2.53
N ASP A 242 -17.22 7.99 3.75
CA ASP A 242 -17.74 8.65 4.95
C ASP A 242 -17.66 10.17 4.87
N THR A 243 -16.53 10.71 4.38
CA THR A 243 -16.35 12.16 4.21
C THR A 243 -17.26 12.75 3.14
N MET A 244 -17.68 11.96 2.15
CA MET A 244 -18.57 12.44 1.09
C MET A 244 -20.05 12.29 1.43
N GLN A 245 -20.41 11.35 2.31
CA GLN A 245 -21.79 11.14 2.75
C GLN A 245 -22.18 12.00 3.95
N ARG A 246 -21.22 12.44 4.77
CA ARG A 246 -21.51 13.39 5.85
C ARG A 246 -21.83 14.77 5.27
N ALA A 247 -23.05 15.24 5.52
CA ALA A 247 -23.38 16.66 5.40
C ALA A 247 -22.39 17.47 6.26
N PRO A 248 -22.02 18.71 5.87
CA PRO A 248 -21.09 19.54 6.61
C PRO A 248 -21.68 19.96 7.96
N GLN A 249 -21.68 19.04 8.92
CA GLN A 249 -21.94 19.36 10.31
C GLN A 249 -20.63 19.88 10.87
N SER A 250 -20.55 21.20 10.99
CA SER A 250 -19.45 21.90 11.65
C SER A 250 -19.19 21.27 13.02
N PRO A 251 -18.11 20.48 13.21
CA PRO A 251 -17.70 20.19 14.56
C PRO A 251 -17.09 21.49 15.06
N LYS A 252 -17.64 22.06 16.15
CA LYS A 252 -17.00 23.13 16.93
C LYS A 252 -15.70 22.60 17.54
N ARG A 253 -14.71 22.28 16.70
CA ARG A 253 -13.35 21.99 17.14
C ARG A 253 -12.75 23.33 17.51
N ARG A 254 -12.66 23.57 18.82
CA ARG A 254 -11.74 24.58 19.34
C ARG A 254 -10.39 24.28 18.70
N LYS A 255 -9.88 25.21 17.90
CA LYS A 255 -8.54 25.14 17.29
C LYS A 255 -7.54 25.14 18.44
N THR A 256 -7.27 23.98 19.04
CA THR A 256 -6.24 23.82 20.06
C THR A 256 -4.91 23.96 19.34
N ARG A 257 -4.41 25.20 19.31
CA ARG A 257 -3.14 25.54 18.70
C ARG A 257 -2.06 25.06 19.66
N VAL A 258 -1.22 24.13 19.21
CA VAL A 258 -0.04 23.72 19.98
C VAL A 258 0.86 24.95 20.09
N SER A 259 1.08 25.39 21.31
CA SER A 259 2.05 26.44 21.64
C SER A 259 3.17 25.80 22.43
N PHE A 260 4.40 26.25 22.17
CA PHE A 260 5.56 25.87 22.95
C PHE A 260 5.71 26.85 24.10
N ALA A 261 6.17 26.36 25.25
CA ALA A 261 6.57 27.22 26.35
C ALA A 261 7.67 28.18 25.87
N GLN A 262 7.60 29.44 26.27
CA GLN A 262 8.53 30.49 25.86
C GLN A 262 9.97 30.23 26.37
N GLU A 263 10.10 29.47 27.45
CA GLU A 263 11.38 29.07 28.02
C GLU A 263 11.46 27.55 28.15
N PRO A 264 12.62 26.94 27.80
CA PRO A 264 12.80 25.50 27.91
C PRO A 264 12.83 25.09 29.38
N GLN A 265 11.89 24.24 29.80
CA GLN A 265 11.93 23.61 31.11
C GLN A 265 12.95 22.46 31.09
N VAL A 266 14.07 22.62 31.78
CA VAL A 266 15.07 21.55 31.95
C VAL A 266 14.53 20.56 33.00
N LEU A 267 14.03 19.42 32.54
CA LEU A 267 13.44 18.37 33.39
C LEU A 267 14.47 17.56 34.19
N GLY A 268 15.77 17.74 33.92
CA GLY A 268 16.85 17.11 34.66
C GLY A 268 18.21 17.38 34.01
N VAL A 269 19.27 17.35 34.83
CA VAL A 269 20.66 17.34 34.36
C VAL A 269 21.10 15.89 34.24
N ALA A 270 21.70 15.58 33.11
CA ALA A 270 22.30 14.29 32.85
C ALA A 270 23.38 13.96 33.91
N ASP A 271 23.26 12.82 34.58
CA ASP A 271 24.31 12.31 35.44
C ASP A 271 25.61 12.13 34.63
N ALA A 272 26.70 12.72 35.14
CA ALA A 272 28.01 12.78 34.51
C ALA A 272 28.75 11.43 34.59
N GLU A 273 28.39 10.57 35.54
CA GLU A 273 29.04 9.28 35.78
C GLU A 273 28.45 8.14 34.96
N VAL A 274 27.35 8.39 34.25
CA VAL A 274 26.73 7.39 33.37
C VAL A 274 27.45 7.41 32.03
N ASP A 275 28.13 6.32 31.70
CA ASP A 275 28.72 6.11 30.38
C ASP A 275 27.62 6.14 29.31
N ARG A 276 27.68 7.18 28.48
CA ARG A 276 26.80 7.41 27.31
C ARG A 276 27.58 7.29 26.01
N SER A 277 28.75 6.64 26.05
CA SER A 277 29.43 6.26 24.82
C SER A 277 28.39 5.60 23.90
N PRO A 278 28.32 6.00 22.61
CA PRO A 278 27.37 5.40 21.71
C PRO A 278 27.58 3.90 21.80
N ILE A 279 26.58 3.18 22.29
CA ILE A 279 26.51 1.74 22.07
C ILE A 279 26.70 1.65 20.56
N CYS A 280 27.70 0.90 20.11
CA CYS A 280 27.92 0.62 18.70
C CYS A 280 27.14 -0.66 18.40
N PRO A 281 25.79 -0.64 18.30
CA PRO A 281 25.08 -1.84 17.95
C PRO A 281 25.57 -2.23 16.55
N THR A 282 26.10 -3.44 16.45
CA THR A 282 26.26 -4.09 15.16
C THR A 282 24.90 -4.08 14.46
N LYS A 283 24.89 -3.70 13.18
CA LYS A 283 23.65 -3.73 12.38
C LYS A 283 23.02 -5.11 12.53
N PRO A 284 21.72 -5.21 12.91
CA PRO A 284 21.07 -6.49 13.03
C PRO A 284 21.18 -7.21 11.69
N SER A 285 21.50 -8.50 11.74
CA SER A 285 21.52 -9.36 10.57
C SER A 285 20.16 -9.31 9.85
N LYS A 286 20.14 -9.70 8.57
CA LYS A 286 18.89 -9.76 7.78
C LYS A 286 17.82 -10.61 8.49
N LEU A 287 18.26 -11.66 9.19
CA LEU A 287 17.43 -12.61 9.91
C LEU A 287 16.91 -12.04 11.24
N GLU A 288 17.77 -11.40 12.03
CA GLU A 288 17.34 -10.67 13.24
C GLU A 288 16.38 -9.53 12.89
N SER A 289 16.67 -8.79 11.82
CA SER A 289 15.79 -7.74 11.31
C SER A 289 14.43 -8.27 10.86
N LEU A 290 14.38 -9.51 10.35
CA LEU A 290 13.15 -10.16 9.94
C LEU A 290 12.36 -10.61 11.18
N LEU A 291 13.02 -11.22 12.16
CA LEU A 291 12.45 -11.60 13.45
C LEU A 291 11.87 -10.41 14.20
N LEU A 292 12.61 -9.31 14.30
CA LEU A 292 12.15 -8.08 14.95
C LEU A 292 10.92 -7.47 14.27
N ARG A 293 10.73 -7.73 12.97
CA ARG A 293 9.54 -7.30 12.22
C ARG A 293 8.38 -8.26 12.40
N THR A 294 8.63 -9.57 12.44
CA THR A 294 7.60 -10.59 12.62
C THR A 294 7.16 -10.72 14.07
N SER A 295 8.00 -10.39 15.05
CA SER A 295 7.68 -10.43 16.49
C SER A 295 6.82 -9.27 16.97
N ARG A 296 6.57 -8.25 16.15
CA ARG A 296 5.68 -7.15 16.50
C ARG A 296 4.26 -7.68 16.67
N GLU A 297 3.72 -7.52 17.88
CA GLU A 297 2.30 -7.69 18.14
C GLU A 297 1.55 -6.52 17.52
N PHE A 298 0.84 -6.80 16.43
CA PHE A 298 -0.10 -5.85 15.86
C PHE A 298 -1.45 -6.05 16.53
N PRO A 299 -2.22 -4.97 16.77
CA PRO A 299 -3.59 -5.12 17.25
C PRO A 299 -4.33 -6.02 16.26
N THR A 300 -4.82 -7.16 16.76
CA THR A 300 -5.61 -8.10 15.98
C THR A 300 -6.82 -7.34 15.44
N PRO A 301 -7.01 -7.28 14.11
CA PRO A 301 -8.22 -6.70 13.57
C PRO A 301 -9.41 -7.50 14.11
N PRO A 302 -10.50 -6.85 14.58
CA PRO A 302 -11.77 -7.55 14.75
C PRO A 302 -12.16 -8.08 13.36
N PHE A 303 -12.52 -9.35 13.24
CA PHE A 303 -12.90 -9.98 11.97
C PHE A 303 -14.19 -10.75 12.17
#